data_AF-A0A4Y2HFG9-F1
#
_entry.id   AF-A0A4Y2HFG9-F1
#
_cell.length_a   1.000
_cell.length_b   1.000
_cell.length_c   1.000
_cell.angle_alpha   90.00
_cell.angle_beta   90.00
_cell.angle_gamma   90.00
#
_symmetry.space_group_name_H-M   'P 1'
#
loop_
_entity.id
_entity.type
_entity.pdbx_description
1 polymer ?
#
loop_
_entity_poly.entity_id
_entity_poly.type
_entity_poly.pdbx_seq_one_letter_code
_entity_poly.pdbx_strand_id
1 'polypeptide(L)' 'MSNQYILYEHAAGYALFIAEPEEFLTQIADIVSDVNKFKQVCKFVAFQPFTRGRDALENINSISESNFKNLLFINSL' A
#
# COMPACT_ATOMS: atom_id res chain seq x y z
N MET A 1 17.34 -6.42 10.68
CA MET A 1 16.63 -6.40 9.39
C MET A 1 15.39 -5.55 9.58
N SER A 2 15.32 -4.37 8.98
CA SER A 2 14.11 -3.54 9.00
C SER A 2 13.15 -4.04 7.92
N ASN A 3 11.96 -4.52 8.30
CA ASN A 3 10.92 -4.83 7.31
C ASN A 3 10.45 -3.53 6.66
N GLN A 4 10.70 -3.38 5.36
CA GLN A 4 10.22 -2.24 4.60
C GLN A 4 8.76 -2.46 4.25
N TYR A 5 7.90 -1.59 4.80
CA TYR A 5 6.49 -1.58 4.47
C TYR A 5 6.22 -0.65 3.29
N ILE A 6 5.29 -1.06 2.42
CA ILE A 6 4.82 -0.30 1.27
C ILE A 6 3.36 0.09 1.55
N LEU A 7 3.11 1.40 1.62
CA LEU A 7 1.76 1.94 1.65
C LEU A 7 1.24 2.07 0.21
N TYR A 8 0.09 1.47 -0.07
CA TYR A 8 -0.61 1.54 -1.34
C TYR A 8 -1.96 2.23 -1.15
N GLU A 9 -2.16 3.32 -1.89
CA GLU A 9 -3.35 4.15 -1.82
C GLU A 9 -4.33 3.72 -2.93
N HIS A 10 -5.56 3.40 -2.55
CA HIS A 10 -6.60 2.95 -3.47
C HIS A 10 -7.89 3.74 -3.24
N ALA A 11 -8.75 3.84 -4.26
CA ALA A 11 -10.05 4.53 -4.15
C ALA A 11 -10.97 3.92 -3.06
N ALA A 12 -10.68 2.71 -2.62
CA ALA A 12 -11.43 2.00 -1.57
C ALA A 12 -10.81 2.14 -0.16
N GLY A 13 -9.59 2.68 -0.04
CA GLY A 13 -8.86 2.75 1.22
C GLY A 13 -7.34 2.57 1.06
N TYR A 14 -6.65 2.39 2.18
CA TYR A 14 -5.20 2.20 2.23
C TYR A 14 -4.84 0.74 2.47
N ALA A 15 -3.96 0.18 1.65
CA ALA A 15 -3.40 -1.15 1.84
C ALA A 15 -1.93 -1.07 2.26
N LEU A 16 -1.53 -1.95 3.17
CA LEU A 16 -0.15 -2.08 3.61
C LEU A 16 0.40 -3.42 3.12
N PHE A 17 1.58 -3.37 2.51
CA PHE A 17 2.31 -4.54 2.03
C PHE A 17 3.73 -4.58 2.59
N ILE A 18 4.35 -5.76 2.54
CA ILE A 18 5.80 -5.93 2.70
C ILE A 18 6.33 -6.52 1.40
N ALA A 19 7.42 -5.98 0.88
CA ALA A 19 8.17 -6.60 -0.20
C ALA A 19 9.43 -7.29 0.34
N GLU A 20 9.68 -8.50 -0.17
CA GLU A 20 10.93 -9.24 0.05
C GLU A 20 12.07 -8.70 -0.85
N PRO A 21 13.35 -8.97 -0.53
CA PRO A 21 14.48 -8.08 -0.86
C PRO A 21 14.89 -8.00 -2.34
N GLU A 22 15.81 -7.06 -2.63
CA GLU A 22 16.34 -6.63 -3.94
C GLU A 22 16.87 -7.73 -4.88
N GLU A 23 17.01 -8.97 -4.43
CA GLU A 23 17.54 -10.09 -5.22
C GLU A 23 16.67 -10.41 -6.46
N PHE A 24 15.43 -9.93 -6.48
CA PHE A 24 14.48 -10.11 -7.57
C PHE A 24 14.55 -9.05 -8.68
N LEU A 25 15.41 -8.02 -8.57
CA LEU A 25 15.45 -6.90 -9.52
C LEU A 25 15.70 -7.35 -10.97
N THR A 26 16.49 -8.39 -11.19
CA THR A 26 16.80 -8.91 -12.55
C THR A 26 15.63 -9.64 -13.20
N GLN A 27 14.65 -10.10 -12.41
CA GLN A 27 13.48 -10.86 -12.87
C GLN A 27 12.18 -10.10 -12.65
N ILE A 28 12.25 -8.83 -12.25
CA ILE A 28 11.08 -8.07 -11.79
C ILE A 28 9.96 -8.05 -12.83
N ALA A 29 10.29 -7.91 -14.12
CA ALA A 29 9.32 -7.90 -15.21
C ALA A 29 8.52 -9.22 -15.30
N ASP A 30 9.20 -10.36 -15.17
CA ASP A 30 8.56 -11.68 -15.20
C ASP A 30 7.74 -11.94 -13.92
N ILE A 31 8.23 -11.46 -12.78
CA ILE A 31 7.55 -11.57 -11.49
C ILE A 31 6.26 -10.74 -11.45
N VAL A 32 6.27 -9.49 -11.91
CA VAL A 32 5.05 -8.64 -11.91
C VAL A 32 4.03 -9.06 -12.97
N SER A 33 4.47 -9.81 -13.99
CA SER A 33 3.59 -10.32 -15.05
C SER A 33 2.81 -11.58 -14.64
N ASP A 34 3.25 -12.28 -13.59
CA ASP A 34 2.61 -13.50 -13.08
C ASP A 34 2.17 -13.30 -11.62
N VAL A 35 0.86 -13.34 -11.39
CA VAL A 35 0.28 -13.12 -10.06
C VAL A 35 0.76 -14.12 -9.00
N ASN A 36 1.08 -15.36 -9.40
CA ASN A 36 1.56 -16.38 -8.48
C ASN A 36 3.00 -16.11 -8.05
N LYS A 37 3.83 -15.58 -8.97
CA LYS A 37 5.19 -15.13 -8.66
C LYS A 37 5.16 -13.84 -7.83
N PHE A 38 4.31 -12.88 -8.21
CA PHE A 38 4.15 -11.62 -7.48
C PHE A 38 3.78 -11.82 -6.00
N LYS A 39 2.83 -12.73 -5.71
CA LYS A 39 2.43 -13.05 -4.33
C LYS A 39 3.54 -13.71 -3.50
N GLN A 40 4.58 -14.26 -4.13
CA GLN A 40 5.73 -14.80 -3.40
C GLN A 40 6.58 -13.67 -2.83
N VAL A 41 6.72 -12.56 -3.55
CA VAL A 41 7.60 -11.44 -3.18
C VAL A 41 6.89 -10.27 -2.50
N CYS A 42 5.58 -10.09 -2.73
CA CYS A 42 4.78 -9.02 -2.13
C CYS A 42 3.69 -9.62 -1.24
N LYS A 43 3.75 -9.33 0.06
CA LYS A 43 2.85 -9.86 1.08
C LYS A 43 1.89 -8.78 1.56
N PHE A 44 0.61 -9.11 1.57
CA PHE A 44 -0.42 -8.26 2.16
C PHE A 44 -0.34 -8.30 3.69
N VAL A 45 -0.42 -7.13 4.33
CA VAL A 45 -0.35 -6.99 5.80
C VAL A 45 -1.68 -6.52 6.38
N ALA A 46 -2.23 -5.42 5.85
CA ALA A 46 -3.42 -4.79 6.39
C ALA A 46 -4.16 -3.97 5.32
N PHE A 47 -5.45 -3.74 5.53
CA PHE A 47 -6.26 -2.84 4.71
C PHE A 47 -7.18 -2.01 5.59
N GLN A 48 -7.15 -0.69 5.40
CA GLN A 48 -8.03 0.28 6.04
C GLN A 48 -9.02 0.82 5.00
N PRO A 49 -10.27 0.32 4.96
CA PRO A 49 -11.26 0.81 4.01
C PRO A 49 -11.73 2.23 4.35
N PHE A 50 -12.16 2.96 3.33
CA PHE A 50 -12.97 4.17 3.52
C PHE A 50 -14.41 3.79 3.87
N THR A 51 -14.97 4.47 4.87
CA THR A 51 -16.33 4.21 5.35
C THR A 51 -17.40 4.88 4.50
N ARG A 52 -17.09 6.01 3.86
CA ARG A 52 -18.02 6.81 3.05
C ARG A 52 -17.33 7.37 1.81
N GLY A 53 -18.11 7.63 0.78
CA GLY A 53 -17.60 8.25 -0.46
C GLY A 53 -17.00 9.64 -0.25
N ARG A 54 -17.49 10.40 0.74
CA ARG A 54 -16.88 11.69 1.13
C ARG A 54 -15.47 11.49 1.66
N ASP A 55 -15.28 10.50 2.53
CA ASP A 55 -13.97 10.18 3.11
C ASP A 55 -12.98 9.87 1.97
N ALA A 56 -13.40 9.06 0.98
CA ALA A 56 -12.56 8.75 -0.18
C ALA A 56 -12.13 10.01 -0.98
N LEU A 57 -13.06 10.93 -1.22
CA LEU A 57 -12.78 12.18 -1.95
C LEU A 57 -11.81 13.09 -1.18
N GLU A 58 -12.05 13.27 0.12
CA GLU A 58 -11.18 14.06 1.00
C GLU A 58 -9.77 13.48 1.07
N ASN A 59 -9.66 12.14 1.12
CA ASN A 59 -8.38 11.45 1.16
C ASN A 59 -7.60 11.62 -0.16
N ILE A 60 -8.24 11.49 -1.32
CA ILE A 60 -7.59 11.69 -2.63
C ILE A 60 -7.08 13.13 -2.79
N ASN A 61 -7.86 14.14 -2.37
CA ASN A 61 -7.41 15.52 -2.41
C ASN A 61 -6.21 15.75 -1.49
N SER A 62 -6.27 15.21 -0.26
CA SER A 62 -5.20 15.35 0.72
C SER A 62 -3.88 14.72 0.25
N ILE A 63 -3.94 13.54 -0.38
CA ILE A 63 -2.77 12.90 -1.04
C ILE A 63 -2.23 13.83 -2.13
N SER A 64 -3.10 14.32 -3.01
CA SER A 64 -2.72 15.17 -4.15
C SER A 64 -2.04 16.48 -3.71
N GLU A 65 -2.42 16.99 -2.53
CA GLU A 65 -1.87 18.19 -1.92
C GLU A 65 -0.70 17.92 -0.95
N SER A 66 -0.23 16.66 -0.84
CA SER A 66 0.82 16.23 0.10
C SER A 66 0.49 16.53 1.57
N ASN A 67 -0.78 16.54 1.94
CA ASN A 67 -1.27 16.80 3.29
C ASN A 67 -1.63 15.50 4.01
N PHE A 68 -0.62 14.85 4.60
CA PHE A 68 -0.77 13.54 5.24
C PHE A 68 -1.29 13.59 6.70
N LYS A 69 -1.52 14.77 7.28
CA LYS A 69 -1.72 14.95 8.73
C LYS A 69 -2.93 14.23 9.33
N ASN A 70 -3.94 13.83 8.53
CA ASN A 70 -5.17 13.18 9.01
C ASN A 70 -5.50 11.84 8.32
N LEU A 71 -4.67 11.36 7.39
CA LEU A 71 -5.00 10.21 6.54
C LEU A 71 -4.75 8.85 7.21
N LEU A 72 -3.85 8.84 8.19
CA LEU A 72 -3.48 7.66 8.97
C LEU A 72 -3.92 7.89 10.41
N PHE A 73 -5.16 7.51 10.75
CA PHE A 73 -5.55 7.28 12.14
C PHE A 73 -4.79 6.05 12.70
N ILE A 74 -3.46 6.11 12.74
CA ILE A 74 -2.62 5.24 13.57
C ILE A 74 -2.54 5.92 14.94
N ASN A 75 -3.69 6.04 15.62
CA ASN A 75 -3.76 6.49 17.02
C ASN A 75 -4.39 5.41 17.92
N SER A 76 -4.43 4.16 17.46
CA SER A 76 -4.95 3.02 18.24
C SER A 76 -4.20 1.71 18.00
N LEU A 77 -2.91 1.78 17.68
CA LEU A 77 -1.97 0.66 17.83
C LEU A 77 -0.91 1.05 18.86
#